data_AF-A0A926EG73-F1
#
_entry.id   AF-A0A926EG73-F1
#
_cell.length_a   1.000
_cell.length_b   1.000
_cell.length_c   1.000
_cell.angle_alpha   90.00
_cell.angle_beta   90.00
_cell.angle_gamma   90.00
#
_symmetry.space_group_name_H-M   'P 1'
#
loop_
_entity.id
_entity.type
_entity.pdbx_description
1 polymer ?
#
loop_
_entity_poly.entity_id
_entity_poly.type
_entity_poly.pdbx_seq_one_letter_code
_entity_poly.pdbx_strand_id
1 'polypeptide(L)'
;MVGAPADEVLAKLPAKVTVEQEDGIQRDVDVVWNIDGVKLDKAGTYEAVGTIAGTDVQAKVKVIVGEEAVIDTLTPAELKASAKEGATAEEVYAKLKKDIVATYTDGTTKELTLSGWDYSKVDFSKAGTYEATGKLSLDGTEIEKTIPIKVTITKEGGGTTKPVTKPNIPGGNNSDWKWPEGSGSGSDSGKKNPNSGDSSMLPIALAVLAASAG
;
A
#
# COMPACT_ATOMS: atom_id res chain seq x y z
N MET A 1 19.42 18.26 -12.77
CA MET A 1 19.13 19.58 -13.36
C MET A 1 17.66 19.85 -13.07
N VAL A 2 17.37 20.56 -11.99
CA VAL A 2 15.99 20.85 -11.57
C VAL A 2 15.70 22.25 -12.10
N GLY A 3 14.85 22.35 -13.13
CA GLY A 3 14.31 23.64 -13.57
C GLY A 3 13.66 24.32 -12.37
N ALA A 4 13.79 25.64 -12.26
CA ALA A 4 13.29 26.34 -11.09
C ALA A 4 11.80 26.01 -10.88
N PRO A 5 11.31 25.88 -9.64
CA PRO A 5 9.89 25.64 -9.40
C PRO A 5 9.00 26.73 -10.04
N ALA A 6 9.58 27.92 -10.32
CA ALA A 6 9.00 28.98 -11.11
C ALA A 6 8.68 28.59 -12.57
N ASP A 7 9.58 27.87 -13.25
CA ASP A 7 9.40 27.46 -14.64
C ASP A 7 8.26 26.44 -14.78
N GLU A 8 8.14 25.55 -13.79
CA GLU A 8 7.07 24.55 -13.75
C GLU A 8 5.69 25.18 -13.51
N VAL A 9 5.64 26.25 -12.70
CA VAL A 9 4.43 27.05 -12.52
C VAL A 9 4.07 27.79 -13.82
N LEU A 10 5.04 28.41 -14.48
CA LEU A 10 4.84 29.05 -15.79
C LEU A 10 4.32 28.06 -16.84
N ALA A 11 4.81 26.82 -16.84
CA ALA A 11 4.34 25.78 -17.74
C ALA A 11 2.89 25.32 -17.48
N LYS A 12 2.38 25.49 -16.26
CA LYS A 12 0.98 25.19 -15.91
C LYS A 12 0.02 26.34 -16.23
N LEU A 13 0.53 27.57 -16.41
CA LEU A 13 -0.28 28.71 -16.79
C LEU A 13 -0.59 28.68 -18.30
N PRO A 14 -1.80 29.10 -18.72
CA PRO A 14 -2.19 29.04 -20.12
C PRO A 14 -1.35 30.02 -20.94
N ALA A 15 -0.61 29.52 -21.94
CA ALA A 15 0.22 30.37 -22.82
C ALA A 15 -0.61 31.29 -23.73
N LYS A 16 -1.89 30.98 -23.91
CA LYS A 16 -2.83 31.75 -24.76
C LYS A 16 -4.08 32.09 -23.97
N VAL A 17 -4.55 33.31 -24.17
CA VAL A 17 -5.84 33.77 -23.66
C VAL A 17 -6.70 34.23 -24.82
N THR A 18 -7.98 33.88 -24.78
CA THR A 18 -8.96 34.33 -25.77
C THR A 18 -9.45 35.72 -25.37
N VAL A 19 -9.19 36.71 -26.21
CA VAL A 19 -9.70 38.08 -26.03
C VAL A 19 -10.86 38.33 -26.98
N GLU A 20 -11.93 38.92 -26.47
CA GLU A 20 -13.07 39.39 -27.26
C GLU A 20 -12.88 40.88 -27.54
N GLN A 21 -12.81 41.24 -28.83
CA GLN A 21 -12.73 42.63 -29.27
C GLN A 21 -14.13 43.27 -29.36
N GLU A 22 -14.21 44.60 -29.44
CA GLU A 22 -15.48 45.35 -29.57
C GLU A 22 -16.36 44.85 -30.73
N ASP A 23 -15.73 44.28 -31.76
CA ASP A 23 -16.37 43.72 -32.96
C ASP A 23 -17.05 42.37 -32.71
N GLY A 24 -16.98 41.83 -31.49
CA GLY A 24 -17.45 40.49 -31.11
C GLY A 24 -16.54 39.34 -31.59
N ILE A 25 -15.40 39.66 -32.19
CA ILE A 25 -14.43 38.66 -32.68
C ILE A 25 -13.53 38.24 -31.53
N GLN A 26 -13.49 36.92 -31.30
CA GLN A 26 -12.56 36.31 -30.36
C GLN A 26 -11.24 35.96 -31.05
N ARG A 27 -10.12 36.30 -30.42
CA ARG A 27 -8.76 35.99 -30.88
C ARG A 27 -7.97 35.36 -29.75
N ASP A 28 -7.26 34.28 -30.05
CA ASP A 28 -6.26 33.74 -29.12
C ASP A 28 -4.98 34.56 -29.24
N VAL A 29 -4.54 35.09 -28.11
CA VAL A 29 -3.37 35.95 -28.03
C VAL A 29 -2.40 35.37 -27.02
N ASP A 30 -1.12 35.40 -27.37
CA ASP A 30 -0.06 34.92 -26.50
C ASP A 30 0.04 35.83 -25.27
N VAL A 31 0.15 35.21 -24.09
CA VAL A 31 0.28 35.90 -22.81
C VAL A 31 1.61 35.55 -22.16
N VAL A 32 2.32 36.56 -21.71
CA VAL A 32 3.56 36.40 -20.95
C VAL A 32 3.23 36.59 -19.48
N TRP A 33 3.31 35.50 -18.71
CA TRP A 33 3.04 35.54 -17.28
C TRP A 33 4.25 36.03 -16.49
N ASN A 34 4.01 37.02 -15.64
CA ASN A 34 4.92 37.42 -14.58
C ASN A 34 4.46 36.78 -13.26
N ILE A 35 5.36 35.99 -12.66
CA ILE A 35 5.18 35.28 -11.39
C ILE A 35 6.13 35.76 -10.29
N ASP A 36 6.77 36.94 -10.44
CA ASP A 36 7.72 37.51 -9.46
C ASP A 36 7.11 37.66 -8.06
N GLY A 37 5.79 37.81 -7.97
CA GLY A 37 5.04 37.88 -6.72
C GLY A 37 4.66 36.52 -6.11
N VAL A 38 4.88 35.42 -6.82
CA VAL A 38 4.49 34.07 -6.39
C VAL A 38 5.61 33.46 -5.55
N LYS A 39 5.35 33.25 -4.27
CA LYS A 39 6.29 32.60 -3.36
C LYS A 39 6.00 31.11 -3.29
N LEU A 40 6.90 30.31 -3.85
CA LEU A 40 6.77 28.85 -3.91
C LEU A 40 7.30 28.17 -2.64
N ASP A 41 8.02 28.91 -1.81
CA ASP A 41 8.51 28.51 -0.49
C ASP A 41 7.46 28.67 0.61
N LYS A 42 6.34 29.34 0.32
CA LYS A 42 5.31 29.63 1.31
C LYS A 42 3.93 29.32 0.77
N ALA A 43 3.22 28.42 1.44
CA ALA A 43 1.83 28.13 1.16
C ALA A 43 0.98 29.41 1.21
N GLY A 44 0.09 29.57 0.23
CA GLY A 44 -0.74 30.74 0.08
C GLY A 44 -1.29 30.93 -1.33
N THR A 45 -2.18 31.91 -1.47
CA THR A 45 -2.72 32.32 -2.77
C THR A 45 -1.96 33.56 -3.24
N TYR A 46 -1.35 33.47 -4.41
CA TYR A 46 -0.61 34.53 -5.06
C TYR A 46 -1.31 34.94 -6.36
N GLU A 47 -1.19 36.20 -6.75
CA GLU A 47 -1.70 36.70 -8.02
C GLU A 47 -0.54 36.79 -9.03
N ALA A 48 -0.66 36.08 -10.15
CA ALA A 48 0.25 36.22 -11.28
C ALA A 48 -0.41 37.11 -12.34
N VAL A 49 0.40 38.00 -12.91
CA VAL A 49 -0.06 39.00 -13.89
C VAL A 49 0.48 38.62 -15.25
N GLY A 50 -0.41 38.40 -16.21
CA GLY A 50 -0.10 38.10 -17.60
C GLY A 50 -0.19 39.34 -18.47
N THR A 51 0.87 39.64 -19.21
CA THR A 51 0.86 40.68 -20.24
C THR A 51 0.47 40.05 -21.58
N ILE A 52 -0.67 40.49 -22.12
CA ILE A 52 -1.21 39.97 -23.39
C ILE A 52 -0.55 40.72 -24.55
N ALA A 53 0.07 39.99 -25.48
CA ALA A 53 0.81 40.61 -26.58
C ALA A 53 -0.11 41.44 -27.51
N GLY A 54 0.23 42.71 -27.75
CA GLY A 54 -0.53 43.57 -28.66
C GLY A 54 -1.80 44.20 -28.06
N THR A 55 -1.99 44.12 -26.74
CA THR A 55 -3.07 44.84 -26.03
C THR A 55 -2.53 45.49 -24.75
N ASP A 56 -3.17 46.56 -24.27
CA ASP A 56 -2.89 47.14 -22.95
C ASP A 56 -3.64 46.41 -21.81
N VAL A 57 -4.30 45.29 -22.12
CA VAL A 57 -5.09 44.51 -21.16
C VAL A 57 -4.19 43.51 -20.45
N GLN A 58 -4.27 43.49 -19.12
CA GLN A 58 -3.55 42.53 -18.28
C GLN A 58 -4.47 41.38 -17.87
N ALA A 59 -4.01 40.15 -18.07
CA ALA A 59 -4.63 38.96 -17.51
C ALA A 59 -4.18 38.77 -16.06
N LYS A 60 -5.07 38.27 -15.20
CA LYS A 60 -4.75 37.96 -13.80
C LYS A 60 -5.19 36.55 -13.47
N VAL A 61 -4.31 35.76 -12.87
CA VAL A 61 -4.62 34.40 -12.41
C VAL A 61 -4.20 34.23 -10.96
N LYS A 62 -4.98 33.43 -10.23
CA LYS A 62 -4.67 33.07 -8.85
C LYS A 62 -3.88 31.77 -8.85
N VAL A 63 -2.63 31.83 -8.39
CA VAL A 63 -1.75 30.69 -8.18
C VAL A 63 -1.88 30.28 -6.72
N ILE A 64 -2.33 29.05 -6.48
CA ILE A 64 -2.43 28.49 -5.12
C ILE A 64 -1.21 27.62 -4.89
N VAL A 65 -0.38 28.01 -3.93
CA VAL A 65 0.77 27.24 -3.47
C VAL A 65 0.31 26.47 -2.23
N GLY A 66 0.31 25.14 -2.32
CA GLY A 66 0.04 24.27 -1.17
C GLY A 66 1.22 24.25 -0.19
N GLU A 67 1.00 23.74 1.02
CA GLU A 67 2.10 23.37 1.91
C GLU A 67 2.92 22.23 1.27
N GLU A 68 4.21 22.16 1.61
CA GLU A 68 5.04 21.02 1.20
C GLU A 68 4.39 19.74 1.70
N ALA A 69 4.01 18.88 0.75
CA ALA A 69 3.35 17.63 1.06
C ALA A 69 4.33 16.74 1.80
N VAL A 70 4.05 16.44 3.06
CA VAL A 70 4.84 15.51 3.87
C VAL A 70 4.13 14.17 3.96
N ILE A 71 4.89 13.10 4.15
CA ILE A 71 4.32 11.77 4.36
C ILE A 71 3.53 11.78 5.66
N ASP A 72 2.22 11.60 5.55
CA ASP A 72 1.28 11.51 6.67
C ASP A 72 1.23 10.06 7.19
N THR A 73 0.93 9.12 6.29
CA THR A 73 0.78 7.70 6.64
C THR A 73 1.45 6.75 5.64
N LEU A 74 1.74 5.54 6.11
CA LEU A 74 2.27 4.45 5.28
C LEU A 74 1.26 3.32 5.22
N THR A 75 1.04 2.80 4.01
CA THR A 75 0.22 1.62 3.76
C THR A 75 1.08 0.55 3.09
N PRO A 76 1.31 -0.60 3.74
CA PRO A 76 0.94 -0.94 5.11
C PRO A 76 1.75 -0.16 6.16
N ALA A 77 1.21 -0.01 7.36
CA ALA A 77 1.89 0.67 8.47
C ALA A 77 3.06 -0.15 9.05
N GLU A 78 3.02 -1.48 8.89
CA GLU A 78 4.07 -2.41 9.30
C GLU A 78 4.19 -3.56 8.31
N LEU A 79 5.40 -4.07 8.11
CA LEU A 79 5.62 -5.29 7.32
C LEU A 79 5.73 -6.51 8.22
N LYS A 80 5.33 -7.66 7.71
CA LYS A 80 5.43 -8.93 8.43
C LYS A 80 6.17 -9.95 7.58
N ALA A 81 7.14 -10.62 8.19
CA ALA A 81 7.81 -11.77 7.60
C ALA A 81 7.79 -12.96 8.56
N SER A 82 7.78 -14.14 7.97
CA SER A 82 7.92 -15.41 8.70
C SER A 82 9.07 -16.20 8.07
N ALA A 83 9.92 -16.74 8.93
CA ALA A 83 11.05 -17.55 8.53
C ALA A 83 11.27 -18.72 9.49
N LYS A 84 12.10 -19.67 9.07
CA LYS A 84 12.51 -20.79 9.91
C LYS A 84 13.79 -20.45 10.65
N GLU A 85 14.03 -21.15 11.75
CA GLU A 85 15.31 -21.12 12.46
C GLU A 85 16.45 -21.47 11.50
N GLY A 86 17.51 -20.66 11.50
CA GLY A 86 18.63 -20.78 10.57
C GLY A 86 18.43 -20.13 9.21
N ALA A 87 17.26 -19.51 8.94
CA ALA A 87 17.07 -18.71 7.72
C ALA A 87 17.99 -17.48 7.70
N THR A 88 18.39 -17.06 6.50
CA THR A 88 19.23 -15.87 6.36
C THR A 88 18.39 -14.59 6.24
N ALA A 89 19.00 -13.45 6.58
CA ALA A 89 18.34 -12.16 6.48
C ALA A 89 17.86 -11.88 5.05
N GLU A 90 18.61 -12.28 4.03
CA GLU A 90 18.28 -12.10 2.62
C GLU A 90 17.03 -12.90 2.23
N GLU A 91 16.87 -14.13 2.73
CA GLU A 91 15.69 -14.95 2.48
C GLU A 91 14.44 -14.33 3.12
N VAL A 92 14.57 -13.81 4.34
CA VAL A 92 13.47 -13.11 5.02
C VAL A 92 13.12 -11.83 4.27
N TYR A 93 14.12 -11.07 3.85
CA TYR A 93 13.96 -9.85 3.09
C TYR A 93 13.30 -10.06 1.72
N ALA A 94 13.64 -11.15 1.04
CA ALA A 94 13.02 -11.53 -0.22
C ALA A 94 11.53 -11.92 -0.07
N LYS A 95 11.14 -12.43 1.11
CA LYS A 95 9.74 -12.80 1.43
C LYS A 95 8.88 -11.61 1.87
N LEU A 96 9.49 -10.47 2.21
CA LEU A 96 8.75 -9.27 2.57
C LEU A 96 7.91 -8.78 1.38
N LYS A 97 6.66 -8.43 1.66
CA LYS A 97 5.81 -7.69 0.72
C LYS A 97 6.32 -6.25 0.66
N LYS A 98 6.86 -5.84 -0.48
CA LYS A 98 7.48 -4.52 -0.68
C LYS A 98 6.52 -3.49 -1.28
N ASP A 99 5.22 -3.78 -1.19
CA ASP A 99 4.13 -2.93 -1.69
C ASP A 99 3.85 -1.83 -0.66
N ILE A 100 4.74 -0.86 -0.57
CA ILE A 100 4.69 0.23 0.41
C ILE A 100 4.24 1.48 -0.32
N VAL A 101 3.16 2.09 0.15
CA VAL A 101 2.61 3.32 -0.40
C VAL A 101 2.60 4.37 0.70
N ALA A 102 3.23 5.50 0.44
CA ALA A 102 3.11 6.68 1.29
C ALA A 102 1.91 7.51 0.84
N THR A 103 1.08 7.88 1.80
CA THR A 103 0.03 8.89 1.64
C THR A 103 0.53 10.19 2.23
N TYR A 104 0.52 11.24 1.41
CA TYR A 104 0.96 12.56 1.78
C TYR A 104 -0.19 13.41 2.32
N THR A 105 0.14 14.48 3.03
CA THR A 105 -0.84 15.43 3.61
C THR A 105 -1.71 16.11 2.56
N ASP A 106 -1.25 16.22 1.32
CA ASP A 106 -2.01 16.75 0.18
C ASP A 106 -2.98 15.73 -0.44
N GLY A 107 -3.03 14.51 0.09
CA GLY A 107 -3.84 13.40 -0.40
C GLY A 107 -3.20 12.63 -1.57
N THR A 108 -2.02 13.05 -2.06
CA THR A 108 -1.30 12.29 -3.07
C THR A 108 -0.69 11.02 -2.48
N THR A 109 -0.46 10.03 -3.34
CA THR A 109 0.17 8.77 -2.94
C THR A 109 1.38 8.47 -3.81
N LYS A 110 2.46 7.99 -3.19
CA LYS A 110 3.66 7.51 -3.90
C LYS A 110 4.05 6.12 -3.45
N GLU A 111 4.47 5.31 -4.40
CA GLU A 111 5.07 4.01 -4.11
C GLU A 111 6.48 4.21 -3.57
N LEU A 112 6.77 3.57 -2.45
CA LEU A 112 8.07 3.58 -1.81
C LEU A 112 8.75 2.23 -2.03
N THR A 113 10.04 2.31 -2.30
CA THR A 113 10.89 1.13 -2.43
C THR A 113 11.58 0.85 -1.09
N LEU A 114 11.53 -0.40 -0.65
CA LEU A 114 12.36 -0.86 0.45
C LEU A 114 13.81 -1.02 -0.04
N SER A 115 14.68 -0.07 0.29
CA SER A 115 16.09 -0.06 -0.12
C SER A 115 16.95 -0.97 0.74
N GLY A 116 16.54 -1.14 2.00
CA GLY A 116 17.19 -2.03 2.94
C GLY A 116 16.40 -2.18 4.23
N TRP A 117 16.98 -2.87 5.19
CA TRP A 117 16.41 -3.04 6.51
C TRP A 117 17.52 -3.24 7.55
N ASP A 118 17.27 -2.78 8.75
CA ASP A 118 18.07 -3.01 9.94
C ASP A 118 17.47 -4.20 10.71
N TYR A 119 18.18 -5.32 10.64
CA TYR A 119 17.87 -6.57 11.33
C TYR A 119 18.80 -6.82 12.53
N SER A 120 19.52 -5.81 13.02
CA SER A 120 20.48 -5.95 14.13
C SER A 120 19.85 -6.49 15.43
N LYS A 121 18.52 -6.36 15.56
CA LYS A 121 17.73 -6.86 16.70
C LYS A 121 17.11 -8.25 16.46
N VAL A 122 17.29 -8.83 15.28
CA VAL A 122 16.68 -10.11 14.88
C VAL A 122 17.68 -11.24 15.11
N ASP A 123 17.30 -12.20 15.95
CA ASP A 123 18.08 -13.43 16.14
C ASP A 123 17.45 -14.57 15.33
N PHE A 124 18.00 -14.83 14.13
CA PHE A 124 17.56 -15.90 13.23
C PHE A 124 17.88 -17.31 13.75
N SER A 125 18.72 -17.43 14.78
CA SER A 125 19.08 -18.71 15.40
C SER A 125 18.11 -19.12 16.51
N LYS A 126 17.19 -18.24 16.91
CA LYS A 126 16.23 -18.51 17.97
C LYS A 126 14.81 -18.22 17.53
N ALA A 127 13.94 -19.21 17.70
CA ALA A 127 12.51 -19.01 17.53
C ALA A 127 12.00 -17.89 18.45
N GLY A 128 11.21 -16.99 17.89
CA GLY A 128 10.80 -15.77 18.55
C GLY A 128 10.21 -14.76 17.58
N THR A 129 9.74 -13.65 18.13
CA THR A 129 9.27 -12.51 17.36
C THR A 129 10.23 -11.36 17.60
N TYR A 130 10.75 -10.81 16.52
CA TYR A 130 11.72 -9.72 16.53
C TYR A 130 11.21 -8.53 15.72
N GLU A 131 11.70 -7.35 16.08
CA GLU A 131 11.40 -6.10 15.40
C GLU A 131 12.64 -5.62 14.65
N ALA A 132 12.48 -5.50 13.34
CA ALA A 132 13.43 -4.91 12.42
C ALA A 132 12.88 -3.59 11.88
N THR A 133 13.75 -2.78 11.26
CA THR A 133 13.35 -1.47 10.73
C THR A 133 13.71 -1.38 9.25
N GLY A 134 12.73 -1.16 8.39
CA GLY A 134 12.91 -0.98 6.96
C GLY A 134 13.30 0.44 6.59
N LYS A 135 14.30 0.58 5.72
CA LYS A 135 14.70 1.84 5.10
C LYS A 135 13.94 2.02 3.79
N LEU A 136 13.37 3.20 3.60
CA LEU A 136 12.53 3.52 2.45
C LEU A 136 13.27 4.48 1.52
N SER A 137 13.01 4.32 0.23
CA SER A 137 13.46 5.23 -0.82
C SER A 137 12.32 5.57 -1.75
N LEU A 138 12.25 6.83 -2.17
CA LEU A 138 11.34 7.33 -3.19
C LEU A 138 12.17 7.63 -4.44
N ASP A 139 11.84 6.98 -5.56
CA ASP A 139 12.53 7.18 -6.85
C ASP A 139 14.07 7.09 -6.76
N GLY A 140 14.58 6.19 -5.91
CA GLY A 140 16.00 5.98 -5.67
C GLY A 140 16.65 6.92 -4.64
N THR A 141 15.89 7.84 -4.05
CA THR A 141 16.35 8.74 -2.99
C THR A 141 15.90 8.20 -1.62
N GLU A 142 16.82 7.91 -0.70
CA GLU A 142 16.47 7.54 0.69
C GLU A 142 15.72 8.69 1.38
N ILE A 143 14.65 8.33 2.10
CA ILE A 143 13.84 9.26 2.88
C ILE A 143 14.07 9.02 4.37
N GLU A 144 13.85 10.04 5.21
CA GLU A 144 14.03 9.93 6.67
C GLU A 144 12.98 9.01 7.34
N LYS A 145 11.88 8.70 6.65
CA LYS A 145 10.86 7.79 7.17
C LYS A 145 11.32 6.33 7.05
N THR A 146 11.03 5.58 8.10
CA THR A 146 11.27 4.14 8.19
C THR A 146 9.98 3.38 8.45
N ILE A 147 9.92 2.13 8.01
CA ILE A 147 8.77 1.23 8.25
C ILE A 147 9.14 0.15 9.28
N PRO A 148 8.35 -0.11 10.33
CA PRO A 148 8.61 -1.24 11.22
C PRO A 148 8.35 -2.57 10.51
N ILE A 149 9.21 -3.55 10.77
CA ILE A 149 9.14 -4.90 10.19
C ILE A 149 9.12 -5.92 11.31
N LYS A 150 8.04 -6.70 11.41
CA LYS A 150 7.90 -7.77 12.39
C LYS A 150 8.31 -9.10 11.79
N VAL A 151 9.38 -9.69 12.32
CA VAL A 151 9.92 -10.98 11.87
C VAL A 151 9.56 -12.06 12.87
N THR A 152 8.90 -13.11 12.41
CA THR A 152 8.58 -14.29 13.22
C THR A 152 9.46 -15.46 12.80
N ILE A 153 10.30 -15.95 13.71
CA ILE A 153 11.14 -17.14 13.50
C ILE A 153 10.46 -18.34 14.14
N THR A 154 10.21 -19.37 13.33
CA THR A 154 9.59 -20.63 13.73
C THR A 154 10.63 -21.75 13.75
N LYS A 155 10.55 -22.66 14.73
CA LYS A 155 11.45 -23.82 14.79
C LYS A 155 11.21 -24.74 13.59
N GLU A 156 12.27 -25.26 12.99
CA GLU A 156 12.14 -26.32 12.01
C GLU A 156 11.74 -27.62 12.71
N GLY A 157 10.50 -28.06 12.53
CA GLY A 157 9.96 -29.29 13.12
C GLY A 157 9.44 -29.10 14.54
N GLY A 158 8.15 -28.77 14.64
CA GLY A 158 7.44 -28.68 15.92
C GLY A 158 5.94 -28.56 15.72
N GLY A 159 5.35 -29.48 14.95
CA GLY A 159 3.91 -29.67 14.97
C GLY A 159 3.45 -29.96 16.40
N THR A 160 2.55 -29.12 16.90
CA THR A 160 1.77 -29.23 18.15
C THR A 160 2.52 -29.02 19.47
N THR A 161 2.54 -27.78 19.95
CA THR A 161 2.15 -27.56 21.36
C THR A 161 0.63 -27.43 21.38
N LYS A 162 -0.08 -28.58 21.40
CA LYS A 162 -1.39 -28.59 22.06
C LYS A 162 -1.16 -28.05 23.48
N PRO A 163 -1.99 -27.15 24.01
CA PRO A 163 -1.93 -26.84 25.43
C PRO A 163 -2.13 -28.16 26.17
N VAL A 164 -1.13 -28.58 26.94
CA VAL A 164 -1.29 -29.69 27.89
C VAL A 164 -2.15 -29.15 29.03
N THR A 165 -3.44 -29.02 28.80
CA THR A 165 -4.40 -29.14 29.89
C THR A 165 -4.54 -30.63 30.12
N LYS A 166 -3.66 -31.19 30.95
CA LYS A 166 -3.95 -32.44 31.65
C LYS A 166 -5.25 -32.19 32.41
N PRO A 167 -6.37 -32.86 32.10
CA PRO A 167 -7.50 -32.85 33.02
C PRO A 167 -6.99 -33.54 34.27
N ASN A 168 -6.93 -32.79 35.37
CA ASN A 168 -6.62 -33.35 36.67
C ASN A 168 -7.84 -34.18 37.07
N ILE A 169 -7.87 -35.46 36.66
CA ILE A 169 -8.89 -36.41 37.09
C ILE A 169 -8.39 -36.97 38.43
N PRO A 170 -9.05 -36.65 39.56
CA PRO A 170 -8.71 -37.22 40.83
C PRO A 170 -9.31 -38.62 40.91
N GLY A 171 -8.46 -39.61 41.18
CA GLY A 171 -8.88 -40.94 41.64
C GLY A 171 -8.85 -42.02 40.57
N GLY A 172 -8.43 -43.21 41.00
CA GLY A 172 -8.69 -44.45 40.26
C GLY A 172 -7.43 -45.23 39.93
N ASN A 173 -7.12 -46.16 40.81
CA ASN A 173 -6.19 -47.26 40.68
C ASN A 173 -6.54 -48.24 39.53
N ASN A 174 -5.48 -48.74 38.89
CA ASN A 174 -5.36 -50.05 38.26
C ASN A 174 -6.01 -50.32 36.87
N SER A 175 -5.39 -51.29 36.20
CA SER A 175 -5.83 -52.11 35.06
C SER A 175 -5.59 -51.60 33.62
N ASP A 176 -4.48 -52.11 33.06
CA ASP A 176 -4.51 -53.21 32.07
C ASP A 176 -5.41 -52.98 30.84
N TRP A 177 -4.87 -52.31 29.82
CA TRP A 177 -5.52 -52.22 28.51
C TRP A 177 -4.67 -52.88 27.43
N LYS A 178 -5.20 -53.99 26.90
CA LYS A 178 -4.59 -54.85 25.88
C LYS A 178 -5.09 -54.47 24.48
N TRP A 179 -4.18 -54.18 23.56
CA TRP A 179 -4.49 -53.93 22.14
C TRP A 179 -4.99 -55.21 21.45
N PRO A 180 -6.01 -55.15 20.58
CA PRO A 180 -6.40 -56.32 19.78
C PRO A 180 -5.54 -56.45 18.51
N GLU A 181 -5.01 -57.66 18.29
CA GLU A 181 -4.41 -58.13 17.04
C GLU A 181 -5.41 -59.01 16.27
N GLY A 182 -5.54 -58.79 14.96
CA GLY A 182 -6.17 -59.69 13.96
C GLY A 182 -7.71 -59.77 14.00
N SER A 183 -8.44 -60.17 12.97
CA SER A 183 -8.11 -60.66 11.61
C SER A 183 -9.43 -61.06 10.92
N GLY A 184 -9.59 -60.71 9.62
CA GLY A 184 -10.54 -61.29 8.63
C GLY A 184 -12.04 -61.01 8.86
N SER A 185 -12.96 -61.07 7.89
CA SER A 185 -12.96 -61.38 6.46
C SER A 185 -14.37 -60.98 5.96
N GLY A 186 -14.53 -60.47 4.73
CA GLY A 186 -15.85 -60.18 4.17
C GLY A 186 -15.81 -59.37 2.88
N SER A 187 -16.00 -60.07 1.76
CA SER A 187 -15.86 -59.61 0.39
C SER A 187 -16.98 -58.69 -0.12
N ASP A 188 -16.55 -57.78 -1.00
CA ASP A 188 -17.21 -57.28 -2.21
C ASP A 188 -18.62 -56.65 -2.13
N SER A 189 -18.70 -55.33 -2.37
CA SER A 189 -19.33 -54.76 -3.57
C SER A 189 -19.70 -53.28 -3.36
N GLY A 190 -19.61 -52.49 -4.44
CA GLY A 190 -20.47 -51.32 -4.59
C GLY A 190 -19.91 -49.96 -4.15
N LYS A 191 -19.55 -49.17 -5.16
CA LYS A 191 -19.27 -47.73 -5.10
C LYS A 191 -20.43 -46.92 -4.50
N LYS A 192 -20.04 -45.89 -3.72
CA LYS A 192 -20.66 -44.55 -3.48
C LYS A 192 -22.06 -44.45 -2.86
N ASN A 193 -22.14 -43.76 -1.70
CA ASN A 193 -22.98 -42.58 -1.41
C ASN A 193 -22.76 -42.07 0.04
N PRO A 194 -23.25 -40.88 0.49
CA PRO A 194 -23.96 -39.83 -0.24
C PRO A 194 -23.44 -38.38 -0.04
N ASN A 195 -23.91 -37.55 -0.95
CA ASN A 195 -23.85 -36.10 -1.04
C ASN A 195 -24.90 -35.41 -0.13
N SER A 196 -24.61 -34.13 0.18
CA SER A 196 -25.55 -33.01 0.39
C SER A 196 -26.24 -32.75 1.74
N GLY A 197 -26.20 -31.45 2.07
CA GLY A 197 -27.09 -30.69 2.95
C GLY A 197 -26.36 -30.22 4.21
N ASP A 198 -26.26 -28.95 4.59
CA ASP A 198 -26.90 -27.68 4.21
C ASP A 198 -26.09 -26.60 5.03
N SER A 199 -25.83 -25.35 4.66
CA SER A 199 -26.77 -24.26 4.40
C SER A 199 -26.05 -22.97 3.94
N SER A 200 -26.67 -22.27 2.96
CA SER A 200 -27.03 -20.83 2.93
C SER A 200 -25.97 -19.77 3.32
N MET A 201 -25.71 -18.65 2.63
CA MET A 201 -26.34 -17.86 1.57
C MET A 201 -25.33 -16.78 1.13
N LEU A 202 -25.22 -16.44 -0.16
CA LEU A 202 -25.02 -15.05 -0.63
C LEU A 202 -25.62 -14.93 -2.05
N PRO A 203 -26.63 -14.08 -2.29
CA PRO A 203 -27.15 -13.87 -3.64
C PRO A 203 -26.25 -12.91 -4.42
N ILE A 204 -25.83 -13.32 -5.62
CA ILE A 204 -25.25 -12.42 -6.63
C ILE A 204 -26.42 -11.98 -7.52
N ALA A 205 -26.82 -10.72 -7.39
CA ALA A 205 -27.74 -10.08 -8.34
C ALA A 205 -26.95 -9.71 -9.61
N LEU A 206 -27.28 -10.35 -10.73
CA LEU A 206 -26.79 -9.98 -12.06
C LEU A 206 -27.92 -9.23 -12.79
N ALA A 207 -27.80 -7.91 -12.90
CA ALA A 207 -28.68 -7.11 -13.72
C ALA A 207 -28.21 -7.20 -15.18
N VAL A 208 -29.01 -7.81 -16.05
CA VAL A 208 -28.82 -7.75 -17.51
C VAL A 208 -29.79 -6.72 -18.06
N LEU A 209 -29.24 -5.61 -18.57
CA LEU A 209 -29.96 -4.55 -19.25
C LEU A 209 -30.35 -5.05 -20.65
N ALA A 210 -31.64 -5.30 -20.88
CA ALA A 210 -32.17 -5.53 -22.22
C ALA A 210 -32.46 -4.18 -22.89
N ALA A 211 -31.72 -3.87 -23.95
CA ALA A 211 -32.08 -2.80 -24.87
C ALA A 211 -33.01 -3.37 -25.94
N SER A 212 -34.30 -3.00 -25.86
CA SER A 212 -35.23 -3.09 -26.98
C SER A 212 -35.63 -1.66 -27.34
N ALA A 213 -35.27 -1.21 -28.54
CA ALA A 213 -35.86 -0.03 -29.17
C ALA A 213 -36.58 -0.51 -30.43
N GLY A 214 -37.89 -0.24 -30.46
CA GLY A 214 -38.65 -0.07 -31.70
C GLY A 214 -38.56 1.37 -32.18
#